data_AF-I8AC53-F1
#
_entry.id   AF-I8AC53-F1
#
_cell.length_a   1.000
_cell.length_b   1.000
_cell.length_c   1.000
_cell.angle_alpha   90.00
_cell.angle_beta   90.00
_cell.angle_gamma   90.00
#
_symmetry.space_group_name_H-M   'P 1'
#
loop_
_entity.id
_entity.type
_entity.pdbx_description
1 polymer ?
#
loop_
_entity_poly.entity_id
_entity_poly.type
_entity_poly.pdbx_seq_one_letter_code
_entity_poly.pdbx_strand_id
1 'polypeptide(L)'
;MNRPAIISYTELTLPFPSTRGLWFAPSAEAWRDIWIAYQLTGCSELNLRDLLSDPSLMTQLAPELDIEVARSALLQGLALQVWECRQQMLLSQTSLSGPRATTQLWLQSRQEDLYTTLRAVQQDSLSVPPVTTLMSEFVMMYLHIDIDAIQRFVGRMGELDARRAYPGLRDWSRTKEARFAIWHAGQMFRAARNVAAYQFRGFESLAIYHATLVLWVYGLIQCGETKRLEVTTPMSEADLTAPVPLDEPENQVTKSFLSHGVGRPGLMMLQYRGKNEGDVKVFYELAKPRAVTAVAQQVFEGNCRLTFSDVSLPPIIQNLCALIKDLGNLQ
;
A
#
# COMPACT_ATOMS: atom_id res chain seq x y z
N MET A 1 9.52 5.42 -1.18
CA MET A 1 9.97 6.33 -2.24
C MET A 1 10.92 7.33 -1.61
N ASN A 2 12.20 6.99 -1.43
CA ASN A 2 13.10 7.80 -0.60
C ASN A 2 14.18 8.49 -1.43
N ARG A 3 14.03 8.46 -2.75
CA ARG A 3 14.91 9.11 -3.71
C ARG A 3 14.05 10.00 -4.60
N PRO A 4 14.56 11.20 -4.95
CA PRO A 4 13.88 12.04 -5.92
C PRO A 4 13.74 11.27 -7.24
N ALA A 5 12.63 11.53 -7.95
CA ALA A 5 12.44 10.98 -9.28
C ALA A 5 13.56 11.48 -10.21
N ILE A 6 14.03 10.61 -11.10
CA ILE A 6 15.05 10.97 -12.09
C ILE A 6 14.42 11.86 -13.18
N ILE A 7 13.13 11.66 -13.45
CA ILE A 7 12.36 12.38 -14.47
C ILE A 7 11.08 12.91 -13.82
N SER A 8 10.74 14.17 -14.05
CA SER A 8 9.47 14.72 -13.59
C SER A 8 8.29 14.12 -14.37
N TYR A 9 7.18 13.83 -13.70
CA TYR A 9 5.95 13.39 -14.37
C TYR A 9 5.43 14.42 -15.39
N THR A 10 5.78 15.70 -15.24
CA THR A 10 5.39 16.78 -16.16
C THR A 10 6.13 16.73 -17.49
N GLU A 11 7.28 16.05 -17.55
CA GLU A 11 8.10 15.91 -18.77
C GLU A 11 7.59 14.79 -19.69
N LEU A 12 6.70 13.92 -19.20
CA LEU A 12 6.15 12.78 -19.94
C LEU A 12 4.97 13.21 -20.84
N THR A 13 5.30 13.93 -21.92
CA THR A 13 4.32 14.46 -22.90
C THR A 13 4.10 13.54 -24.10
N LEU A 14 4.71 12.36 -24.13
CA LEU A 14 4.53 11.41 -25.22
C LEU A 14 3.13 10.77 -25.15
N PRO A 15 2.48 10.54 -26.29
CA PRO A 15 1.20 9.83 -26.33
C PRO A 15 1.38 8.40 -25.83
N PHE A 16 0.31 7.82 -25.29
CA PHE A 16 0.34 6.44 -24.84
C PHE A 16 0.60 5.46 -25.99
N PRO A 17 1.29 4.34 -25.73
CA PRO A 17 1.54 3.36 -26.76
C PRO A 17 0.24 2.67 -27.19
N SER A 18 0.23 2.22 -28.44
CA SER A 18 -0.84 1.37 -28.98
C SER A 18 -0.96 0.05 -28.21
N THR A 19 -2.08 -0.65 -28.37
CA THR A 19 -2.38 -1.89 -27.66
C THR A 19 -1.27 -2.92 -27.76
N ARG A 20 -1.15 -3.76 -26.72
CA ARG A 20 -0.23 -4.90 -26.68
C ARG A 20 -0.37 -5.84 -27.86
N GLY A 21 -1.58 -5.99 -28.41
CA GLY A 21 -1.82 -6.85 -29.57
C GLY A 21 -0.97 -6.42 -30.77
N LEU A 22 -0.76 -5.11 -30.94
CA LEU A 22 0.10 -4.58 -31.98
C LEU A 22 1.59 -4.90 -31.71
N TRP A 23 2.05 -4.72 -30.48
CA TRP A 23 3.45 -4.96 -30.09
C TRP A 23 3.85 -6.44 -30.10
N PHE A 24 2.92 -7.33 -29.79
CA PHE A 24 3.15 -8.78 -29.71
C PHE A 24 2.59 -9.54 -30.92
N ALA A 25 2.29 -8.85 -32.02
CA ALA A 25 1.79 -9.50 -33.23
C ALA A 25 2.80 -10.57 -33.73
N PRO A 26 2.37 -11.83 -33.95
CA PRO A 26 3.28 -12.93 -34.27
C PRO A 26 3.84 -12.86 -35.71
N SER A 27 3.22 -12.06 -36.58
CA SER A 27 3.64 -11.88 -37.97
C SER A 27 3.32 -10.47 -38.45
N ALA A 28 3.97 -10.05 -39.55
CA ALA A 28 3.72 -8.76 -40.17
C ALA A 28 2.28 -8.64 -40.71
N GLU A 29 1.68 -9.75 -41.17
CA GLU A 29 0.29 -9.78 -41.62
C GLU A 29 -0.68 -9.56 -40.46
N ALA A 30 -0.47 -10.27 -39.34
CA ALA A 30 -1.27 -10.07 -38.13
C ALA A 30 -1.15 -8.63 -37.60
N TRP A 31 0.06 -8.07 -37.61
CA TRP A 31 0.29 -6.67 -37.24
C TRP A 31 -0.52 -5.71 -38.12
N ARG A 32 -0.46 -5.90 -39.44
CA ARG A 32 -1.17 -5.06 -40.43
C ARG A 32 -2.69 -5.16 -40.23
N ASP A 33 -3.21 -6.36 -40.05
CA ASP A 33 -4.64 -6.60 -39.92
C ASP A 33 -5.18 -5.94 -38.63
N ILE A 34 -4.43 -6.01 -37.53
CA ILE A 34 -4.72 -5.27 -36.28
C ILE A 34 -4.64 -3.76 -36.50
N TRP A 35 -3.58 -3.28 -37.17
CA TRP A 35 -3.39 -1.85 -37.43
C TRP A 35 -4.52 -1.25 -38.27
N ILE A 36 -4.93 -1.91 -39.37
CA ILE A 36 -6.02 -1.45 -40.23
C ILE A 36 -7.34 -1.38 -39.46
N ALA A 37 -7.62 -2.35 -38.58
CA ALA A 37 -8.81 -2.35 -37.75
C ALA A 37 -8.89 -1.12 -36.83
N TYR A 38 -7.75 -0.68 -36.28
CA TYR A 38 -7.65 0.53 -35.44
C TYR A 38 -7.54 1.84 -36.25
N GLN A 39 -6.95 1.83 -37.44
CA GLN A 39 -6.82 3.07 -38.23
C GLN A 39 -8.16 3.64 -38.70
N LEU A 40 -9.21 2.81 -38.72
CA LEU A 40 -10.59 3.25 -38.95
C LEU A 40 -11.14 4.12 -37.80
N THR A 41 -10.54 4.08 -36.60
CA THR A 41 -10.96 4.88 -35.42
C THR A 41 -10.09 6.11 -35.14
N GLY A 42 -8.90 6.23 -35.75
CA GLY A 42 -7.98 7.35 -35.55
C GLY A 42 -6.72 6.96 -34.78
N CYS A 43 -5.86 7.94 -34.45
CA CYS A 43 -4.78 7.77 -33.48
C CYS A 43 -4.98 8.79 -32.35
N SER A 44 -5.15 8.31 -31.11
CA SER A 44 -5.23 9.17 -29.93
C SER A 44 -3.89 9.84 -29.58
N GLU A 45 -3.91 11.16 -29.33
CA GLU A 45 -2.75 11.94 -28.84
C GLU A 45 -2.68 12.04 -27.31
N LEU A 46 -3.52 11.27 -26.62
CA LEU A 46 -3.66 11.33 -25.17
C LEU A 46 -2.36 10.91 -24.47
N ASN A 47 -1.89 11.76 -23.56
CA ASN A 47 -0.63 11.58 -22.83
C ASN A 47 -0.85 11.60 -21.30
N LEU A 48 0.23 11.39 -20.54
CA LEU A 48 0.16 11.32 -19.08
C LEU A 48 -0.30 12.63 -18.43
N ARG A 49 0.05 13.78 -18.99
CA ARG A 49 -0.35 15.08 -18.44
C ARG A 49 -1.87 15.24 -18.49
N ASP A 50 -2.49 14.80 -19.58
CA ASP A 50 -3.94 14.85 -19.74
C ASP A 50 -4.61 13.99 -18.65
N LEU A 51 -4.13 12.76 -18.44
CA LEU A 51 -4.65 11.89 -17.39
C LEU A 51 -4.40 12.41 -15.97
N LEU A 52 -3.27 13.06 -15.71
CA LEU A 52 -2.99 13.65 -14.41
C LEU A 52 -3.82 14.90 -14.14
N SER A 53 -4.23 15.61 -15.20
CA SER A 53 -5.11 16.78 -15.09
C SER A 53 -6.57 16.36 -14.98
N ASP A 54 -6.96 15.31 -15.69
CA ASP A 54 -8.29 14.71 -15.66
C ASP A 54 -8.23 13.17 -15.66
N PRO A 55 -8.19 12.53 -14.48
CA PRO A 55 -8.16 11.08 -14.35
C PRO A 55 -9.40 10.37 -14.91
N SER A 56 -10.54 11.08 -15.07
CA SER A 56 -11.78 10.49 -15.55
C SER A 56 -11.68 10.03 -17.01
N LEU A 57 -10.76 10.62 -17.77
CA LEU A 57 -10.41 10.22 -19.14
C LEU A 57 -10.01 8.75 -19.25
N MET A 58 -9.60 8.11 -18.14
CA MET A 58 -9.27 6.67 -18.14
C MET A 58 -10.43 5.78 -18.56
N THR A 59 -11.67 6.21 -18.29
CA THR A 59 -12.88 5.47 -18.70
C THR A 59 -13.22 5.63 -20.19
N GLN A 60 -12.62 6.62 -20.85
CA GLN A 60 -12.90 7.01 -22.24
C GLN A 60 -11.71 6.70 -23.16
N LEU A 61 -10.75 5.89 -22.70
CA LEU A 61 -9.56 5.56 -23.48
C LEU A 61 -9.95 4.86 -24.77
N ALA A 62 -9.36 5.31 -25.88
CA ALA A 62 -9.56 4.69 -27.18
C ALA A 62 -9.12 3.21 -27.13
N PRO A 63 -9.85 2.29 -27.77
CA PRO A 63 -9.57 0.86 -27.72
C PRO A 63 -8.24 0.49 -28.39
N GLU A 64 -7.63 1.42 -29.12
CA GLU A 64 -6.32 1.31 -29.76
C GLU A 64 -5.14 1.56 -28.81
N LEU A 65 -5.38 2.06 -27.59
CA LEU A 65 -4.34 2.35 -26.59
C LEU A 65 -4.12 1.21 -25.60
N ASP A 66 -2.88 1.04 -25.12
CA ASP A 66 -2.60 0.14 -24.00
C ASP A 66 -3.07 0.75 -22.67
N ILE A 67 -4.30 0.36 -22.28
CA ILE A 67 -4.95 0.79 -21.04
C ILE A 67 -4.11 0.42 -19.80
N GLU A 68 -3.39 -0.70 -19.81
CA GLU A 68 -2.58 -1.13 -18.66
C GLU A 68 -1.36 -0.23 -18.48
N VAL A 69 -0.72 0.18 -19.58
CA VAL A 69 0.39 1.14 -19.53
C VAL A 69 -0.12 2.50 -19.09
N ALA A 70 -1.24 2.97 -19.65
CA ALA A 70 -1.82 4.26 -19.29
C ALA A 70 -2.22 4.32 -17.80
N ARG A 71 -2.87 3.27 -17.29
CA ARG A 71 -3.21 3.14 -15.87
C ARG A 71 -1.98 3.11 -14.97
N SER A 72 -0.97 2.33 -15.36
CA SER A 72 0.29 2.25 -14.61
C SER A 72 1.00 3.61 -14.57
N ALA A 73 1.06 4.31 -15.71
CA ALA A 73 1.67 5.63 -15.80
C ALA A 73 0.92 6.67 -14.94
N LEU A 74 -0.42 6.70 -15.00
CA LEU A 74 -1.25 7.56 -14.16
C LEU A 74 -0.97 7.30 -12.67
N LEU A 75 -0.98 6.03 -12.26
CA LEU A 75 -0.72 5.67 -10.87
C LEU A 75 0.69 6.07 -10.41
N GLN A 76 1.71 5.89 -11.25
CA GLN A 76 3.07 6.33 -10.94
C GLN A 76 3.17 7.86 -10.87
N GLY A 77 2.51 8.59 -11.77
CA GLY A 77 2.44 10.06 -11.72
C GLY A 77 1.78 10.57 -10.45
N LEU A 78 0.65 9.97 -10.04
CA LEU A 78 0.00 10.28 -8.76
C LEU A 78 0.88 9.92 -7.57
N ALA A 79 1.62 8.82 -7.63
CA ALA A 79 2.54 8.43 -6.59
C ALA A 79 3.68 9.45 -6.38
N LEU A 80 4.14 10.08 -7.46
CA LEU A 80 5.10 11.19 -7.39
C LEU A 80 4.49 12.45 -6.78
N GLN A 81 3.25 12.81 -7.13
CA GLN A 81 2.55 13.93 -6.48
C GLN A 81 2.32 13.70 -4.98
N VAL A 82 1.99 12.45 -4.60
CA VAL A 82 1.89 12.02 -3.20
C VAL A 82 3.25 12.17 -2.50
N TRP A 83 4.33 11.75 -3.14
CA TRP A 83 5.67 11.92 -2.59
C TRP A 83 6.00 13.39 -2.32
N GLU A 84 5.75 14.29 -3.28
CA GLU A 84 5.99 15.73 -3.14
C GLU A 84 5.16 16.34 -2.01
N CYS A 85 3.86 16.03 -1.96
CA CYS A 85 2.97 16.46 -0.90
C CYS A 85 3.51 16.05 0.48
N ARG A 86 3.95 14.79 0.62
CA ARG A 86 4.56 14.29 1.86
C ARG A 86 5.85 15.03 2.23
N GLN A 87 6.73 15.32 1.28
CA GLN A 87 7.94 16.10 1.57
C GLN A 87 7.60 17.49 2.10
N GLN A 88 6.61 18.16 1.51
CA GLN A 88 6.16 19.48 1.97
C GLN A 88 5.52 19.40 3.37
N MET A 89 4.75 18.35 3.66
CA MET A 89 4.22 18.08 5.00
C MET A 89 5.33 17.94 6.04
N LEU A 90 6.37 17.15 5.74
CA LEU A 90 7.51 16.97 6.65
C LEU A 90 8.24 18.29 6.92
N LEU A 91 8.52 19.07 5.88
CA LEU A 91 9.15 20.39 6.04
C LEU A 91 8.32 21.31 6.92
N SER A 92 7.00 21.33 6.74
CA SER A 92 6.08 22.18 7.53
C SER A 92 6.10 21.86 9.03
N GLN A 93 6.33 20.59 9.39
CA GLN A 93 6.39 20.12 10.78
C GLN A 93 7.71 20.46 11.48
N THR A 94 8.79 20.65 10.71
CA THR A 94 10.13 20.97 11.24
C THR A 94 10.39 22.46 11.46
N SER A 95 9.39 23.32 11.21
CA SER A 95 9.52 24.78 11.36
C SER A 95 9.78 25.21 12.81
N LEU A 96 10.92 25.88 13.04
CA LEU A 96 11.31 26.44 14.34
C LEU A 96 10.36 27.54 14.82
N SER A 97 9.73 28.26 13.90
CA SER A 97 8.74 29.31 14.21
C SER A 97 7.33 28.75 14.46
N GLY A 98 7.20 27.43 14.53
CA GLY A 98 5.91 26.73 14.55
C GLY A 98 5.27 26.60 13.17
N PRO A 99 4.20 25.80 13.06
CA PRO A 99 3.51 25.61 11.80
C PRO A 99 2.68 26.84 11.40
N ARG A 100 2.75 27.24 10.12
CA ARG A 100 1.81 28.22 9.57
C ARG A 100 0.47 27.53 9.29
N ALA A 101 -0.60 28.01 9.94
CA ALA A 101 -1.95 27.47 9.77
C ALA A 101 -2.40 27.44 8.29
N THR A 102 -2.09 28.47 7.50
CA THR A 102 -2.43 28.52 6.07
C THR A 102 -1.73 27.43 5.27
N THR A 103 -0.44 27.20 5.51
CA THR A 103 0.32 26.12 4.87
C THR A 103 -0.21 24.75 5.27
N GLN A 104 -0.56 24.55 6.54
CA GLN A 104 -1.13 23.30 7.03
C GLN A 104 -2.49 22.99 6.38
N LEU A 105 -3.39 23.97 6.33
CA LEU A 105 -4.71 23.80 5.70
C LEU A 105 -4.58 23.47 4.22
N TRP A 106 -3.68 24.15 3.51
CA TRP A 106 -3.42 23.86 2.09
C TRP A 106 -2.88 22.44 1.90
N LEU A 107 -1.91 22.00 2.72
CA LEU A 107 -1.36 20.65 2.65
C LEU A 107 -2.40 19.57 2.98
N GLN A 108 -3.26 19.80 3.98
CA GLN A 108 -4.37 18.89 4.30
C GLN A 108 -5.36 18.79 3.16
N SER A 109 -5.76 19.92 2.56
CA SER A 109 -6.65 19.91 1.39
C SER A 109 -6.01 19.18 0.21
N ARG A 110 -4.72 19.37 -0.04
CA ARG A 110 -4.00 18.66 -1.10
C ARG A 110 -3.90 17.16 -0.84
N GLN A 111 -3.70 16.76 0.42
CA GLN A 111 -3.71 15.36 0.82
C GLN A 111 -5.08 14.71 0.56
N GLU A 112 -6.17 15.40 0.94
CA GLU A 112 -7.54 14.94 0.71
C GLU A 112 -7.86 14.81 -0.78
N ASP A 113 -7.47 15.80 -1.59
CA ASP A 113 -7.63 15.80 -3.05
C ASP A 113 -6.88 14.64 -3.74
N LEU A 114 -5.64 14.37 -3.32
CA LEU A 114 -4.89 13.21 -3.81
C LEU A 114 -5.55 11.89 -3.40
N TYR A 115 -6.06 11.82 -2.16
CA TYR A 115 -6.74 10.63 -1.67
C TYR A 115 -8.03 10.34 -2.44
N THR A 116 -8.88 11.34 -2.66
CA THR A 116 -10.12 11.19 -3.43
C THR A 116 -9.84 10.79 -4.87
N THR A 117 -8.84 11.41 -5.49
CA THR A 117 -8.39 11.09 -6.85
C THR A 117 -7.93 9.63 -6.96
N LEU A 118 -7.06 9.17 -6.06
CA LEU A 118 -6.57 7.79 -6.04
C LEU A 118 -7.71 6.77 -5.83
N ARG A 119 -8.69 7.10 -4.99
CA ARG A 119 -9.88 6.27 -4.76
C ARG A 119 -10.78 6.19 -5.99
N ALA A 120 -11.00 7.31 -6.69
CA ALA A 120 -11.79 7.33 -7.92
C ALA A 120 -11.15 6.44 -9.01
N VAL A 121 -9.83 6.61 -9.24
CA VAL A 121 -9.08 5.79 -10.21
C VAL A 121 -9.16 4.29 -9.90
N GLN A 122 -9.18 3.92 -8.62
CA GLN A 122 -9.33 2.54 -8.18
C GLN A 122 -10.74 1.98 -8.43
N GLN A 123 -11.78 2.79 -8.27
CA GLN A 123 -13.19 2.39 -8.38
C GLN A 123 -13.68 2.28 -9.82
N ASP A 124 -13.22 3.15 -10.72
CA ASP A 124 -13.68 3.23 -12.11
C ASP A 124 -13.16 2.07 -13.00
N SER A 125 -12.25 1.24 -12.48
CA SER A 125 -11.57 0.21 -13.26
C SER A 125 -12.26 -1.15 -13.13
N LEU A 126 -12.95 -1.57 -14.19
CA LEU A 126 -13.48 -2.93 -14.34
C LEU A 126 -12.29 -3.91 -14.49
N SER A 127 -11.99 -4.69 -13.45
CA SER A 127 -10.90 -5.67 -13.39
C SER A 127 -9.47 -5.09 -13.34
N VAL A 128 -9.11 -4.44 -12.23
CA VAL A 128 -7.73 -4.04 -11.94
C VAL A 128 -6.85 -5.27 -11.62
N PRO A 129 -5.67 -5.42 -12.25
CA PRO A 129 -4.71 -6.46 -11.87
C PRO A 129 -4.31 -6.34 -10.38
N PRO A 130 -4.20 -7.45 -9.64
CA PRO A 130 -3.84 -7.41 -8.21
C PRO A 130 -2.55 -6.65 -7.89
N VAL A 131 -1.56 -6.68 -8.80
CA VAL A 131 -0.30 -5.93 -8.67
C VAL A 131 -0.54 -4.42 -8.72
N THR A 132 -1.43 -3.96 -9.60
CA THR A 132 -1.83 -2.55 -9.71
C THR A 132 -2.60 -2.11 -8.48
N THR A 133 -3.49 -2.96 -7.95
CA THR A 133 -4.15 -2.71 -6.66
C THR A 133 -3.13 -2.59 -5.53
N LEU A 134 -2.15 -3.49 -5.47
CA LEU A 134 -1.08 -3.46 -4.46
C LEU A 134 -0.28 -2.14 -4.51
N MET A 135 0.09 -1.67 -5.70
CA MET A 135 0.72 -0.37 -5.88
C MET A 135 -0.19 0.78 -5.41
N SER A 136 -1.47 0.76 -5.78
CA SER A 136 -2.43 1.81 -5.38
C SER A 136 -2.57 1.90 -3.87
N GLU A 137 -2.74 0.76 -3.21
CA GLU A 137 -2.81 0.68 -1.74
C GLU A 137 -1.48 1.11 -1.09
N PHE A 138 -0.33 0.81 -1.69
CA PHE A 138 0.96 1.31 -1.21
C PHE A 138 1.04 2.84 -1.28
N VAL A 139 0.57 3.45 -2.37
CA VAL A 139 0.54 4.91 -2.52
C VAL A 139 -0.42 5.55 -1.51
N MET A 140 -1.60 4.97 -1.32
CA MET A 140 -2.55 5.44 -0.30
C MET A 140 -2.01 5.29 1.12
N MET A 141 -1.30 4.20 1.43
CA MET A 141 -0.58 4.05 2.69
C MET A 141 0.46 5.16 2.84
N TYR A 142 1.34 5.34 1.85
CA TYR A 142 2.41 6.34 1.85
C TYR A 142 1.89 7.77 2.06
N LEU A 143 0.72 8.10 1.51
CA LEU A 143 0.05 9.38 1.70
C LEU A 143 -0.24 9.70 3.18
N HIS A 144 -0.34 8.70 4.04
CA HIS A 144 -0.75 8.85 5.44
C HIS A 144 0.36 8.57 6.46
N ILE A 145 1.56 8.16 6.05
CA ILE A 145 2.68 7.85 6.95
C ILE A 145 4.02 8.41 6.45
N ASP A 146 4.86 8.86 7.39
CA ASP A 146 6.28 9.04 7.12
C ASP A 146 7.00 7.69 7.24
N ILE A 147 7.23 7.03 6.09
CA ILE A 147 7.96 5.76 6.05
C ILE A 147 9.39 5.92 6.61
N ASP A 148 10.01 7.10 6.50
CA ASP A 148 11.36 7.29 7.04
C ASP A 148 11.35 7.28 8.57
N ALA A 149 10.32 7.85 9.21
CA ALA A 149 10.12 7.71 10.66
C ALA A 149 9.97 6.24 11.07
N ILE A 150 9.18 5.45 10.33
CA ILE A 150 9.03 4.01 10.56
C ILE A 150 10.38 3.29 10.45
N GLN A 151 11.16 3.58 9.40
CA GLN A 151 12.47 2.96 9.21
C GLN A 151 13.49 3.35 10.28
N ARG A 152 13.50 4.61 10.73
CA ARG A 152 14.35 5.06 11.84
C ARG A 152 13.97 4.34 13.13
N PHE A 153 12.67 4.22 13.41
CA PHE A 153 12.16 3.53 14.60
C PHE A 153 12.53 2.05 14.66
N VAL A 154 12.48 1.36 13.51
CA VAL A 154 12.89 -0.06 13.41
C VAL A 154 14.41 -0.25 13.59
N GLY A 155 15.17 0.84 13.78
CA GLY A 155 16.60 0.78 14.13
C GLY A 155 17.53 0.77 12.92
N ARG A 156 17.03 1.08 11.70
CA ARG A 156 17.86 1.14 10.48
C ARG A 156 19.03 2.11 10.61
N MET A 157 18.88 3.16 11.41
CA MET A 157 19.88 4.19 11.66
C MET A 157 20.50 4.10 13.06
N GLY A 158 20.28 2.99 13.77
CA GLY A 158 20.73 2.79 15.15
C GLY A 158 19.71 3.20 16.20
N GLU A 159 20.00 2.87 17.46
CA GLU A 159 19.09 3.00 18.59
C GLU A 159 18.71 4.45 18.90
N LEU A 160 19.66 5.38 18.73
CA LEU A 160 19.46 6.79 19.05
C LEU A 160 18.41 7.43 18.12
N ASP A 161 18.45 7.10 16.83
CA ASP A 161 17.43 7.58 15.88
C ASP A 161 16.08 6.88 16.09
N ALA A 162 16.08 5.62 16.53
CA ALA A 162 14.85 4.94 16.92
C ALA A 162 14.15 5.65 18.09
N ARG A 163 14.91 6.02 19.12
CA ARG A 163 14.40 6.78 20.28
C ARG A 163 13.87 8.16 19.88
N ARG A 164 14.49 8.82 18.90
CA ARG A 164 14.04 10.12 18.36
C ARG A 164 12.74 10.02 17.55
N ALA A 165 12.55 8.93 16.81
CA ALA A 165 11.35 8.73 16.01
C ALA A 165 10.12 8.38 16.86
N TYR A 166 10.32 7.76 18.04
CA TYR A 166 9.22 7.23 18.87
C TYR A 166 8.14 8.26 19.26
N PRO A 167 8.45 9.48 19.78
CA PRO A 167 7.42 10.42 20.19
C PRO A 167 6.47 10.79 19.05
N GLY A 168 7.01 11.08 17.87
CA GLY A 168 6.22 11.42 16.69
C GLY A 168 5.34 10.25 16.21
N LEU A 169 5.86 9.02 16.24
CA LEU A 169 5.09 7.83 15.88
C LEU A 169 4.01 7.48 16.90
N ARG A 170 4.28 7.69 18.19
CA ARG A 170 3.29 7.53 19.25
C ARG A 170 2.12 8.49 19.05
N ASP A 171 2.41 9.76 18.80
CA ASP A 171 1.38 10.78 18.60
C ASP A 171 0.62 10.51 17.28
N TRP A 172 1.32 10.13 16.21
CA TRP A 172 0.73 9.68 14.94
C TRP A 172 -0.24 8.51 15.14
N SER A 173 0.11 7.49 15.94
CA SER A 173 -0.72 6.29 16.11
C SER A 173 -2.15 6.55 16.61
N ARG A 174 -2.40 7.73 17.18
CA ARG A 174 -3.71 8.16 17.70
C ARG A 174 -4.55 8.93 16.67
N THR A 175 -3.96 9.31 15.54
CA THR A 175 -4.61 10.18 14.57
C THR A 175 -5.45 9.42 13.56
N LYS A 176 -6.28 10.15 12.80
CA LYS A 176 -7.05 9.59 11.68
C LYS A 176 -6.10 9.06 10.60
N GLU A 177 -5.04 9.79 10.31
CA GLU A 177 -4.04 9.42 9.31
C GLU A 177 -3.42 8.05 9.62
N ALA A 178 -3.09 7.74 10.87
CA ALA A 178 -2.59 6.40 11.22
C ALA A 178 -3.59 5.29 10.90
N ARG A 179 -4.88 5.52 11.15
CA ARG A 179 -5.93 4.54 10.85
C ARG A 179 -6.08 4.30 9.35
N PHE A 180 -5.98 5.35 8.54
CA PHE A 180 -5.96 5.21 7.07
C PHE A 180 -4.69 4.49 6.60
N ALA A 181 -3.52 4.84 7.14
CA ALA A 181 -2.26 4.18 6.79
C ALA A 181 -2.30 2.66 7.04
N ILE A 182 -2.73 2.21 8.22
CA ILE A 182 -2.80 0.78 8.53
C ILE A 182 -3.92 0.07 7.77
N TRP A 183 -5.01 0.76 7.44
CA TRP A 183 -6.06 0.21 6.58
C TRP A 183 -5.51 -0.11 5.19
N HIS A 184 -4.84 0.85 4.54
CA HIS A 184 -4.23 0.61 3.24
C HIS A 184 -3.11 -0.43 3.31
N ALA A 185 -2.32 -0.48 4.40
CA ALA A 185 -1.35 -1.54 4.63
C ALA A 185 -2.01 -2.94 4.72
N GLY A 186 -3.18 -3.06 5.36
CA GLY A 186 -3.97 -4.29 5.39
C GLY A 186 -4.52 -4.66 4.00
N GLN A 187 -5.01 -3.67 3.25
CA GLN A 187 -5.47 -3.90 1.88
C GLN A 187 -4.36 -4.31 0.93
N MET A 188 -3.10 -3.91 1.18
CA MET A 188 -1.96 -4.47 0.48
C MET A 188 -1.81 -5.98 0.71
N PHE A 189 -2.03 -6.47 1.94
CA PHE A 189 -1.98 -7.91 2.22
C PHE A 189 -3.12 -8.65 1.51
N ARG A 190 -4.32 -8.05 1.49
CA ARG A 190 -5.45 -8.56 0.72
C ARG A 190 -5.14 -8.66 -0.77
N ALA A 191 -4.59 -7.60 -1.37
CA ALA A 191 -4.20 -7.57 -2.79
C ALA A 191 -3.08 -8.58 -3.07
N ALA A 192 -2.06 -8.64 -2.21
CA ALA A 192 -0.91 -9.52 -2.33
C ALA A 192 -1.29 -11.01 -2.39
N ARG A 193 -2.31 -11.44 -1.65
CA ARG A 193 -2.82 -12.82 -1.69
C ARG A 193 -3.44 -13.21 -3.04
N ASN A 194 -3.86 -12.22 -3.84
CA ASN A 194 -4.43 -12.43 -5.17
C ASN A 194 -3.40 -12.27 -6.29
N VAL A 195 -2.18 -11.83 -5.98
CA VAL A 195 -1.09 -11.74 -6.96
C VAL A 195 -0.67 -13.15 -7.37
N ALA A 196 -0.57 -13.39 -8.68
CA ALA A 196 -0.18 -14.69 -9.21
C ALA A 196 1.20 -15.13 -8.67
N ALA A 197 1.39 -16.45 -8.58
CA ALA A 197 2.61 -17.02 -8.03
C ALA A 197 3.86 -16.49 -8.74
N TYR A 198 4.92 -16.24 -7.98
CA TYR A 198 6.22 -15.71 -8.45
C TYR A 198 6.15 -14.35 -9.15
N GLN A 199 5.07 -13.57 -8.93
CA GLN A 199 4.95 -12.20 -9.43
C GLN A 199 5.40 -11.14 -8.42
N PHE A 200 5.91 -11.52 -7.26
CA PHE A 200 6.64 -10.61 -6.38
C PHE A 200 8.06 -10.35 -6.94
N ARG A 201 8.14 -9.46 -7.94
CA ARG A 201 9.33 -9.27 -8.80
C ARG A 201 10.25 -8.13 -8.35
N GLY A 202 10.00 -7.54 -7.19
CA GLY A 202 10.92 -6.61 -6.53
C GLY A 202 10.17 -5.54 -5.77
N PHE A 203 9.52 -4.62 -6.50
CA PHE A 203 8.75 -3.54 -5.88
C PHE A 203 7.64 -4.08 -4.97
N GLU A 204 6.90 -5.10 -5.41
CA GLU A 204 5.81 -5.70 -4.63
C GLU A 204 6.33 -6.25 -3.30
N SER A 205 7.48 -6.93 -3.34
CA SER A 205 8.11 -7.50 -2.14
C SER A 205 8.50 -6.42 -1.14
N LEU A 206 9.12 -5.35 -1.63
CA LEU A 206 9.53 -4.21 -0.80
C LEU A 206 8.30 -3.46 -0.25
N ALA A 207 7.26 -3.29 -1.06
CA ALA A 207 6.02 -2.64 -0.67
C ALA A 207 5.33 -3.43 0.46
N ILE A 208 5.21 -4.76 0.33
CA ILE A 208 4.66 -5.63 1.38
C ILE A 208 5.50 -5.57 2.66
N TYR A 209 6.83 -5.55 2.54
CA TYR A 209 7.72 -5.37 3.68
C TYR A 209 7.45 -4.04 4.40
N HIS A 210 7.34 -2.93 3.65
CA HIS A 210 7.02 -1.63 4.23
C HIS A 210 5.64 -1.59 4.90
N ALA A 211 4.63 -2.22 4.29
CA ALA A 211 3.31 -2.38 4.91
C ALA A 211 3.40 -3.17 6.22
N THR A 212 4.21 -4.23 6.24
CA THR A 212 4.49 -5.02 7.46
C THR A 212 5.09 -4.15 8.55
N LEU A 213 6.08 -3.31 8.22
CA LEU A 213 6.66 -2.39 9.21
C LEU A 213 5.64 -1.40 9.77
N VAL A 214 4.81 -0.81 8.91
CA VAL A 214 3.77 0.15 9.34
C VAL A 214 2.79 -0.51 10.31
N LEU A 215 2.29 -1.70 9.96
CA LEU A 215 1.38 -2.47 10.82
C LEU A 215 2.04 -2.90 12.13
N TRP A 216 3.30 -3.36 12.06
CA TRP A 216 4.05 -3.82 13.23
C TRP A 216 4.37 -2.67 14.19
N VAL A 217 4.84 -1.52 13.70
CA VAL A 217 5.14 -0.35 14.52
C VAL A 217 3.87 0.18 15.19
N TYR A 218 2.77 0.31 14.42
CA TYR A 218 1.48 0.70 14.98
C TYR A 218 1.05 -0.26 16.08
N GLY A 219 1.11 -1.56 15.82
CA GLY A 219 0.77 -2.62 16.76
C GLY A 219 1.62 -2.61 18.04
N LEU A 220 2.93 -2.37 17.90
CA LEU A 220 3.86 -2.29 19.03
C LEU A 220 3.56 -1.10 19.95
N ILE A 221 3.27 0.07 19.36
CA ILE A 221 2.90 1.26 20.12
C ILE A 221 1.58 1.03 20.85
N GLN A 222 0.55 0.51 20.17
CA GLN A 222 -0.75 0.20 20.78
C GLN A 222 -0.62 -0.84 21.90
N CYS A 223 0.17 -1.90 21.71
CA CYS A 223 0.46 -2.90 22.75
C CYS A 223 1.05 -2.24 24.01
N GLY A 224 1.99 -1.32 23.85
CA GLY A 224 2.58 -0.57 24.95
C GLY A 224 1.56 0.33 25.67
N GLU A 225 0.65 0.97 24.94
CA GLU A 225 -0.41 1.79 25.53
C GLU A 225 -1.44 0.96 26.30
N THR A 226 -1.89 -0.16 25.74
CA THR A 226 -2.84 -1.08 26.39
C THR A 226 -2.27 -1.61 27.71
N LYS A 227 -1.01 -2.06 27.73
CA LYS A 227 -0.35 -2.54 28.97
C LYS A 227 -0.31 -1.47 30.06
N ARG A 228 -0.13 -0.20 29.71
CA ARG A 228 -0.13 0.92 30.69
C ARG A 228 -1.54 1.19 31.22
N LEU A 229 -2.55 1.07 30.37
CA LEU A 229 -3.96 1.23 30.75
C LEU A 229 -4.42 0.07 31.65
N GLU A 230 -4.08 -1.18 31.33
CA GLU A 230 -4.41 -2.36 32.14
C GLU A 230 -3.85 -2.27 33.57
N VAL A 231 -2.65 -1.70 33.74
CA VAL A 231 -2.06 -1.45 35.07
C VAL A 231 -2.86 -0.39 35.86
N THR A 232 -3.49 0.55 35.18
CA THR A 232 -4.24 1.66 35.80
C THR A 232 -5.71 1.27 36.05
N THR A 233 -6.29 0.49 35.14
CA THR A 233 -7.68 0.05 35.18
C THR A 233 -7.78 -1.35 34.53
N PRO A 234 -8.00 -2.42 35.31
CA PRO A 234 -8.14 -3.76 34.74
C PRO A 234 -9.44 -3.85 33.93
N MET A 235 -9.33 -4.05 32.62
CA MET A 235 -10.46 -4.24 31.72
C MET A 235 -10.91 -5.72 31.73
N SER A 236 -12.22 -5.96 31.66
CA SER A 236 -12.77 -7.31 31.52
C SER A 236 -12.82 -7.73 30.04
N GLU A 237 -12.72 -9.04 29.74
CA GLU A 237 -12.89 -9.56 28.36
C GLU A 237 -14.26 -9.19 27.75
N ALA A 238 -15.26 -8.89 28.58
CA ALA A 238 -16.58 -8.42 28.16
C ALA A 238 -16.57 -6.99 27.56
N ASP A 239 -15.51 -6.20 27.80
CA ASP A 239 -15.36 -4.82 27.31
C ASP A 239 -14.59 -4.74 25.97
N LEU A 240 -14.25 -5.88 25.38
CA LEU A 240 -13.49 -5.93 24.14
C LEU A 240 -14.30 -5.34 22.97
N THR A 241 -13.75 -4.27 22.39
CA THR A 241 -14.33 -3.61 21.23
C THR A 241 -14.38 -4.54 20.00
N ALA A 242 -15.24 -4.22 19.02
CA ALA A 242 -15.46 -5.06 17.85
C ALA A 242 -14.16 -5.25 17.02
N PRO A 243 -13.89 -6.48 16.50
CA PRO A 243 -12.73 -6.74 15.64
C PRO A 243 -12.87 -6.02 14.30
N VAL A 244 -11.77 -5.40 13.87
CA VAL A 244 -11.67 -4.66 12.60
C VAL A 244 -10.64 -5.35 11.71
N PRO A 245 -11.04 -6.29 10.83
CA PRO A 245 -10.13 -6.92 9.88
C PRO A 245 -9.71 -5.92 8.80
N LEU A 246 -8.42 -5.57 8.79
CA LEU A 246 -7.87 -4.57 7.87
C LEU A 246 -7.59 -5.13 6.46
N ASP A 247 -7.54 -6.45 6.31
CA ASP A 247 -7.24 -7.17 5.06
C ASP A 247 -8.47 -7.83 4.44
N GLU A 248 -9.65 -7.27 4.71
CA GLU A 248 -10.96 -7.67 4.18
C GLU A 248 -11.65 -6.49 3.46
N PRO A 249 -12.77 -6.71 2.73
CA PRO A 249 -13.52 -5.63 2.11
C PRO A 249 -14.00 -4.58 3.13
N GLU A 250 -14.04 -3.32 2.69
CA GLU A 250 -14.54 -2.22 3.53
C GLU A 250 -15.98 -2.46 3.96
N ASN A 251 -16.23 -2.40 5.27
CA ASN A 251 -17.55 -2.57 5.87
C ASN A 251 -17.84 -1.43 6.86
N GLN A 252 -19.04 -1.44 7.45
CA GLN A 252 -19.47 -0.38 8.37
C GLN A 252 -18.58 -0.28 9.62
N VAL A 253 -18.07 -1.41 10.13
CA VAL A 253 -17.15 -1.47 11.27
C VAL A 253 -15.83 -0.78 10.93
N THR A 254 -15.28 -1.06 9.76
CA THR A 254 -14.07 -0.43 9.24
C THR A 254 -14.27 1.07 9.05
N LYS A 255 -15.41 1.51 8.49
CA LYS A 255 -15.73 2.94 8.35
C LYS A 255 -15.80 3.65 9.69
N SER A 256 -16.42 3.02 10.69
CA SER A 256 -16.47 3.53 12.07
C SER A 256 -15.07 3.65 12.68
N PHE A 257 -14.23 2.62 12.48
CA PHE A 257 -12.84 2.64 12.91
C PHE A 257 -12.06 3.78 12.25
N LEU A 258 -12.11 3.93 10.92
CA LEU A 258 -11.41 4.98 10.19
C LEU A 258 -11.83 6.38 10.66
N SER A 259 -13.13 6.62 10.81
CA SER A 259 -13.68 7.92 11.20
C SER A 259 -13.47 8.25 12.69
N HIS A 260 -13.79 7.32 13.60
CA HIS A 260 -13.89 7.59 15.03
C HIS A 260 -12.87 6.85 15.90
N GLY A 261 -12.07 5.94 15.33
CA GLY A 261 -11.09 5.15 16.07
C GLY A 261 -11.71 4.05 16.95
N VAL A 262 -12.96 3.66 16.69
CA VAL A 262 -13.66 2.63 17.48
C VAL A 262 -13.40 1.24 16.88
N GLY A 263 -12.87 0.33 17.69
CA GLY A 263 -12.63 -1.07 17.33
C GLY A 263 -11.18 -1.51 17.52
N ARG A 264 -10.95 -2.83 17.46
CA ARG A 264 -9.60 -3.42 17.56
C ARG A 264 -9.08 -3.84 16.17
N PRO A 265 -8.09 -3.13 15.61
CA PRO A 265 -7.54 -3.46 14.30
C PRO A 265 -6.74 -4.76 14.32
N GLY A 266 -6.88 -5.56 13.28
CA GLY A 266 -6.18 -6.83 13.13
C GLY A 266 -6.15 -7.34 11.69
N LEU A 267 -5.52 -8.49 11.52
CA LEU A 267 -5.34 -9.17 10.24
C LEU A 267 -5.91 -10.58 10.31
N MET A 268 -6.39 -11.08 9.18
CA MET A 268 -6.79 -12.46 9.02
C MET A 268 -5.59 -13.31 8.60
N MET A 269 -5.39 -14.45 9.26
CA MET A 269 -4.42 -15.47 8.85
C MET A 269 -5.16 -16.72 8.40
N LEU A 270 -4.72 -17.34 7.31
CA LEU A 270 -5.23 -18.63 6.87
C LEU A 270 -4.56 -19.74 7.69
N GLN A 271 -5.33 -20.54 8.42
CA GLN A 271 -4.81 -21.74 9.07
C GLN A 271 -5.17 -22.96 8.23
N TYR A 272 -4.16 -23.67 7.74
CA TYR A 272 -4.34 -24.91 7.01
C TYR A 272 -4.54 -26.05 8.01
N ARG A 273 -5.78 -26.56 8.13
CA ARG A 273 -6.15 -27.58 9.12
C ARG A 273 -6.08 -29.01 8.59
N GLY A 274 -5.31 -29.22 7.51
CA GLY A 274 -5.13 -30.51 6.86
C GLY A 274 -6.02 -30.69 5.63
N LYS A 275 -5.84 -31.79 4.89
CA LYS A 275 -6.46 -32.02 3.57
C LYS A 275 -7.99 -32.14 3.57
N ASN A 276 -8.63 -32.33 4.74
CA ASN A 276 -10.06 -32.66 4.85
C ASN A 276 -10.91 -31.59 5.57
N GLU A 277 -10.29 -30.59 6.19
CA GLU A 277 -10.98 -29.46 6.82
C GLU A 277 -10.57 -28.18 6.07
N GLY A 278 -11.54 -27.46 5.50
CA GLY A 278 -11.28 -26.28 4.68
C GLY A 278 -10.48 -25.20 5.42
N ASP A 279 -9.85 -24.30 4.65
CA ASP A 279 -9.03 -23.21 5.19
C ASP A 279 -9.86 -22.32 6.14
N VAL A 280 -9.43 -22.23 7.40
CA VAL A 280 -10.07 -21.35 8.39
C VAL A 280 -9.31 -20.04 8.49
N LYS A 281 -10.00 -18.91 8.33
CA LYS A 281 -9.44 -17.58 8.62
C LYS A 281 -9.56 -17.29 10.11
N VAL A 282 -8.43 -17.02 10.76
CA VAL A 282 -8.36 -16.64 12.18
C VAL A 282 -7.92 -15.19 12.31
N PHE A 283 -8.61 -14.44 13.17
CA PHE A 283 -8.32 -13.02 13.42
C PHE A 283 -7.18 -12.85 14.42
N TYR A 284 -6.23 -11.99 14.07
CA TYR A 284 -5.09 -11.62 14.91
C TYR A 284 -5.00 -10.10 15.08
N GLU A 285 -5.01 -9.63 16.32
CA GLU A 285 -4.90 -8.20 16.64
C GLU A 285 -3.51 -7.65 16.34
N LEU A 286 -3.45 -6.40 15.85
CA LEU A 286 -2.16 -5.73 15.62
C LEU A 286 -1.37 -5.51 16.92
N ALA A 287 -2.06 -5.35 18.06
CA ALA A 287 -1.45 -5.26 19.38
C ALA A 287 -0.67 -6.53 19.80
N LYS A 288 -0.67 -7.57 18.97
CA LYS A 288 0.18 -8.77 19.08
C LYS A 288 1.18 -8.77 17.91
N PRO A 289 2.34 -8.08 18.01
CA PRO A 289 3.23 -7.85 16.86
C PRO A 289 3.82 -9.12 16.24
N ARG A 290 4.01 -10.20 17.02
CA ARG A 290 4.35 -11.54 16.48
C ARG A 290 3.33 -12.04 15.46
N ALA A 291 2.04 -11.75 15.65
CA ALA A 291 1.03 -12.16 14.69
C ALA A 291 1.16 -11.41 13.36
N VAL A 292 1.48 -10.11 13.40
CA VAL A 292 1.72 -9.31 12.17
C VAL A 292 2.85 -9.90 11.35
N THR A 293 3.98 -10.23 11.98
CA THR A 293 5.13 -10.84 11.30
C THR A 293 4.81 -12.21 10.72
N ALA A 294 4.01 -13.01 11.42
CA ALA A 294 3.57 -14.32 10.94
C ALA A 294 2.60 -14.23 9.75
N VAL A 295 1.68 -13.26 9.74
CA VAL A 295 0.80 -13.00 8.57
C VAL A 295 1.64 -12.58 7.37
N ALA A 296 2.62 -11.69 7.55
CA ALA A 296 3.49 -11.25 6.46
C ALA A 296 4.29 -12.41 5.86
N GLN A 297 4.86 -13.29 6.69
CA GLN A 297 5.55 -14.50 6.22
C GLN A 297 4.63 -15.40 5.41
N GLN A 298 3.40 -15.62 5.87
CA GLN A 298 2.41 -16.40 5.12
C GLN A 298 2.09 -15.78 3.75
N VAL A 299 2.02 -14.45 3.64
CA VAL A 299 1.79 -13.78 2.35
C VAL A 299 2.97 -14.01 1.39
N PHE A 300 4.21 -13.87 1.87
CA PHE A 300 5.41 -14.13 1.07
C PHE A 300 5.53 -15.58 0.61
N GLU A 301 5.37 -16.53 1.53
CA GLU A 301 5.41 -17.96 1.25
C GLU A 301 4.25 -18.40 0.34
N GLY A 302 3.08 -17.78 0.51
CA GLY A 302 1.91 -18.00 -0.32
C GLY A 302 2.11 -17.70 -1.80
N ASN A 303 2.99 -16.75 -2.13
CA ASN A 303 3.31 -16.42 -3.53
C ASN A 303 4.28 -17.41 -4.18
N CYS A 304 4.97 -18.27 -3.41
CA CYS A 304 6.02 -19.17 -3.88
C CYS A 304 5.60 -20.66 -3.94
N ARG A 305 4.29 -20.95 -4.13
CA ARG A 305 3.70 -22.28 -3.88
C ARG A 305 3.94 -23.40 -4.93
N LEU A 306 4.84 -23.27 -5.90
CA LEU A 306 5.18 -24.41 -6.78
C LEU A 306 6.22 -25.33 -6.13
N THR A 307 5.70 -26.34 -5.43
CA THR A 307 5.99 -27.78 -5.58
C THR A 307 7.29 -28.23 -6.26
N PHE A 308 8.44 -27.80 -5.78
CA PHE A 308 9.65 -28.63 -5.83
C PHE A 308 10.34 -28.50 -4.47
N SER A 309 10.52 -29.63 -3.80
CA SER A 309 11.05 -29.76 -2.43
C SER A 309 12.45 -29.19 -2.21
N ASP A 310 13.07 -28.60 -3.24
CA ASP A 310 14.43 -28.04 -3.24
C ASP A 310 14.54 -26.58 -3.71
N VAL A 311 13.45 -25.93 -4.13
CA VAL A 311 13.54 -24.52 -4.59
C VAL A 311 13.42 -23.59 -3.39
N SER A 312 14.59 -23.18 -2.89
CA SER A 312 14.73 -22.12 -1.91
C SER A 312 13.99 -20.85 -2.40
N LEU A 313 13.26 -20.16 -1.51
CA LEU A 313 12.58 -18.89 -1.80
C LEU A 313 13.52 -17.93 -2.58
N PRO A 314 13.02 -17.04 -3.45
CA PRO A 314 13.87 -16.04 -4.08
C PRO A 314 14.71 -15.27 -3.04
N PRO A 315 16.01 -14.97 -3.28
CA PRO A 315 16.91 -14.42 -2.26
C PRO A 315 16.37 -13.14 -1.59
N ILE A 316 15.71 -12.26 -2.35
CA ILE A 316 15.08 -11.06 -1.79
C ILE A 316 13.94 -11.41 -0.82
N ILE A 317 13.11 -12.40 -1.13
CA ILE A 317 12.00 -12.83 -0.28
C ILE A 317 12.55 -13.50 0.99
N GLN A 318 13.59 -14.34 0.86
CA GLN A 318 14.28 -14.92 2.02
C GLN A 318 14.79 -13.84 2.97
N ASN A 319 15.52 -12.86 2.43
CA ASN A 319 16.09 -11.78 3.22
C ASN A 319 15.00 -10.95 3.92
N LEU A 320 13.91 -10.61 3.21
CA LEU A 320 12.79 -9.89 3.80
C LEU A 320 12.08 -10.71 4.88
N CYS A 321 11.87 -12.00 4.67
CA CYS A 321 11.30 -12.90 5.68
C CYS A 321 12.21 -13.01 6.91
N ALA A 322 13.53 -13.06 6.74
CA ALA A 322 14.49 -13.08 7.84
C ALA A 322 14.42 -11.77 8.65
N LEU A 323 14.44 -10.61 7.98
CA LEU A 323 14.26 -9.32 8.63
C LEU A 323 12.93 -9.25 9.40
N ILE A 324 11.84 -9.73 8.81
CA ILE A 324 10.51 -9.77 9.47
C ILE A 324 10.52 -10.71 10.70
N LYS A 325 11.23 -11.84 10.64
CA LYS A 325 11.40 -12.75 11.79
C LYS A 325 12.15 -12.06 12.92
N ASP A 326 13.22 -11.35 12.61
CA ASP A 326 14.00 -10.63 13.61
C ASP A 326 13.15 -9.57 14.33
N LEU A 327 12.26 -8.87 13.61
CA LEU A 327 11.29 -7.94 14.23
C LEU A 327 10.36 -8.62 15.24
N GLY A 328 9.94 -9.85 14.98
CA GLY A 328 9.09 -10.63 15.88
C GLY A 328 9.82 -11.05 17.18
N ASN A 329 11.15 -11.09 17.14
CA ASN A 329 12.01 -11.51 18.24
C ASN A 329 12.44 -10.34 19.15
N LEU A 330 12.26 -9.09 18.73
CA LEU A 330 12.59 -7.88 19.52
C LEU A 330 11.61 -7.60 20.68
N GLN A 331 10.75 -8.56 21.03
CA GLN A 331 9.67 -8.41 22.02
C GLN A 331 9.91 -9.17 23.31
#